data_AF-A0AAV9QQ04-F1
#
_entry.id   AF-A0AAV9QQ04-F1
#
_cell.length_a   1.000
_cell.length_b   1.000
_cell.length_c   1.000
_cell.angle_alpha   90.00
_cell.angle_beta   90.00
_cell.angle_gamma   90.00
#
_symmetry.space_group_name_H-M   'P 1'
#
loop_
_entity.id
_entity.type
_entity.pdbx_description
1 polymer ?
#
loop_
_entity_poly.entity_id
_entity_poly.type
_entity_poly.pdbx_seq_one_letter_code
_entity_poly.pdbx_strand_id
1 'polypeptide(L)'
;MAQTKNVRRRSGPTTPSKAQKTTPRGRPKGRPRAQPGDPIPTRKKHRYRPGTIALREIRRYQQSTDLLILKLPFARLVREIALDVLPARAAQDLRWQSQAIQALQEASEAFLVHLFEDTNLCAIHAKRVTIMQKDIQLARRIRGAWGGLG
;
A
#
# COMPACT_ATOMS: atom_id res chain seq x y z
N MET A 1 19.15 -23.38 -64.69
CA MET A 1 18.22 -24.47 -64.31
C MET A 1 17.54 -24.04 -63.00
N ALA A 2 16.23 -23.87 -62.82
CA ALA A 2 15.05 -24.01 -63.66
C ALA A 2 13.93 -23.05 -63.14
N GLN A 3 13.28 -22.37 -64.09
CA GLN A 3 11.85 -22.02 -64.26
C GLN A 3 10.87 -22.06 -63.06
N THR A 4 10.29 -20.91 -62.66
CA THR A 4 8.92 -20.39 -62.93
C THR A 4 7.73 -21.24 -62.42
N LYS A 5 6.81 -20.62 -61.66
CA LYS A 5 5.39 -20.50 -62.02
C LYS A 5 4.59 -19.65 -61.03
N ASN A 6 3.71 -18.86 -61.63
CA ASN A 6 2.83 -17.85 -61.08
C ASN A 6 1.40 -18.43 -60.92
N VAL A 7 0.51 -17.68 -60.25
CA VAL A 7 -0.97 -17.74 -60.34
C VAL A 7 -1.71 -18.82 -59.50
N ARG A 8 -2.55 -18.42 -58.53
CA ARG A 8 -3.99 -18.14 -58.74
C ARG A 8 -4.78 -17.93 -57.43
N ARG A 9 -5.37 -16.74 -57.29
CA ARG A 9 -6.58 -16.46 -56.49
C ARG A 9 -7.72 -17.42 -56.89
N ARG A 10 -8.38 -18.05 -55.90
CA ARG A 10 -9.71 -18.63 -56.07
C ARG A 10 -10.68 -18.04 -55.06
N SER A 11 -11.55 -17.20 -55.59
CA SER A 11 -12.88 -16.86 -55.10
C SER A 11 -13.81 -18.07 -55.12
N GLY A 12 -14.67 -18.20 -54.11
CA GLY A 12 -15.80 -19.13 -54.03
C GLY A 12 -16.92 -18.54 -53.16
N PRO A 13 -18.17 -18.99 -53.30
CA PRO A 13 -19.28 -18.13 -53.78
C PRO A 13 -20.21 -17.53 -52.71
N THR A 14 -21.01 -16.58 -53.20
CA THR A 14 -21.98 -15.69 -52.58
C THR A 14 -23.23 -16.39 -51.98
N THR A 15 -23.52 -16.08 -50.70
CA THR A 15 -24.81 -15.88 -49.95
C THR A 15 -26.09 -16.71 -50.27
N PRO A 16 -26.89 -17.04 -49.23
CA PRO A 16 -27.99 -16.13 -48.85
C PRO A 16 -28.15 -15.87 -47.33
N SER A 17 -28.46 -14.60 -47.05
CA SER A 17 -29.15 -14.00 -45.90
C SER A 17 -29.89 -14.95 -44.93
N LYS A 18 -29.69 -14.77 -43.61
CA LYS A 18 -30.79 -14.65 -42.63
C LYS A 18 -30.33 -14.21 -41.22
N ALA A 19 -31.05 -13.20 -40.72
CA ALA A 19 -31.31 -12.84 -39.33
C ALA A 19 -30.21 -12.13 -38.51
N GLN A 20 -30.13 -10.81 -38.73
CA GLN A 20 -29.96 -9.85 -37.64
C GLN A 20 -31.00 -10.15 -36.54
N LYS A 21 -30.57 -10.53 -35.34
CA LYS A 21 -31.38 -10.34 -34.13
C LYS A 21 -31.10 -8.94 -33.58
N THR A 22 -31.75 -7.95 -34.17
CA THR A 22 -32.04 -6.69 -33.49
C THR A 22 -33.09 -6.99 -32.42
N THR A 23 -32.67 -7.20 -31.17
CA THR A 23 -33.62 -7.19 -30.05
C THR A 23 -33.92 -5.74 -29.65
N PRO A 24 -35.18 -5.46 -29.28
CA PRO A 24 -35.68 -4.10 -29.27
C PRO A 24 -35.15 -3.28 -28.10
N ARG A 25 -34.89 -2.01 -28.41
CA ARG A 25 -34.78 -0.90 -27.46
C ARG A 25 -36.06 -0.86 -26.62
N GLY A 26 -35.94 -1.09 -25.30
CA GLY A 26 -37.10 -1.01 -24.41
C GLY A 26 -36.83 -1.46 -22.98
N ARG A 27 -36.15 -0.64 -22.19
CA ARG A 27 -36.45 -0.60 -20.75
C ARG A 27 -36.45 0.86 -20.32
N PRO A 28 -37.61 1.48 -20.05
CA PRO A 28 -37.58 2.68 -19.24
C PRO A 28 -36.94 2.28 -17.91
N LYS A 29 -35.83 2.92 -17.55
CA LYS A 29 -35.35 2.92 -16.16
C LYS A 29 -36.43 3.61 -15.34
N GLY A 30 -37.46 2.86 -14.96
CA GLY A 30 -38.34 3.25 -13.88
C GLY A 30 -37.46 3.43 -12.66
N ARG A 31 -37.20 4.67 -12.27
CA ARG A 31 -36.83 4.93 -10.88
C ARG A 31 -38.02 4.40 -10.07
N PRO A 32 -37.81 3.51 -9.08
CA PRO A 32 -38.91 3.17 -8.19
C PRO A 32 -39.44 4.49 -7.63
N ARG A 33 -40.75 4.71 -7.78
CA ARG A 33 -41.44 5.87 -7.24
C ARG A 33 -41.38 5.70 -5.73
N ALA A 34 -40.36 6.29 -5.10
CA ALA A 34 -40.20 6.28 -3.65
C ALA A 34 -41.47 6.89 -3.06
N GLN A 35 -42.22 6.07 -2.33
CA GLN A 35 -43.39 6.53 -1.60
C GLN A 35 -42.93 7.24 -0.32
N PRO A 36 -43.67 8.25 0.17
CA PRO A 36 -43.43 8.80 1.49
C PRO A 36 -43.54 7.68 2.53
N GLY A 37 -42.42 7.28 3.13
CA GLY A 37 -42.34 6.15 4.07
C GLY A 37 -41.47 4.97 3.61
N ASP A 38 -41.03 4.92 2.35
CA ASP A 38 -40.07 3.90 1.90
C ASP A 38 -38.71 4.12 2.57
N PRO A 39 -38.06 3.06 3.11
CA PRO A 39 -36.70 3.19 3.63
C PRO A 39 -35.77 3.63 2.50
N ILE A 40 -35.06 4.74 2.72
CA ILE A 40 -34.08 5.28 1.78
C ILE A 40 -33.12 4.14 1.42
N PRO A 41 -32.93 3.79 0.13
CA PRO A 41 -31.99 2.75 -0.26
C PRO A 41 -30.59 3.15 0.18
N THR A 42 -30.12 2.58 1.29
CA THR A 42 -28.75 2.80 1.74
C THR A 42 -27.85 2.11 0.73
N ARG A 43 -27.14 2.91 -0.09
CA ARG A 43 -26.14 2.38 -1.01
C ARG A 43 -25.17 1.53 -0.21
N LYS A 44 -25.08 0.24 -0.52
CA LYS A 44 -24.09 -0.65 0.09
C LYS A 44 -22.70 -0.01 -0.07
N LYS A 45 -21.98 0.19 1.04
CA LYS A 45 -20.62 0.73 1.02
C LYS A 45 -19.75 -0.20 0.16
N HIS A 46 -19.01 0.37 -0.79
CA HIS A 46 -18.12 -0.40 -1.65
C HIS A 46 -16.99 -1.00 -0.81
N ARG A 47 -16.81 -2.33 -0.88
CA ARG A 47 -15.71 -3.04 -0.21
C ARG A 47 -14.63 -3.38 -1.22
N TYR A 48 -13.43 -2.88 -0.99
CA TYR A 48 -12.25 -3.22 -1.79
C TYR A 48 -11.81 -4.66 -1.51
N ARG A 49 -11.19 -5.30 -2.51
CA ARG A 49 -10.57 -6.62 -2.31
C ARG A 49 -9.40 -6.50 -1.33
N PRO A 50 -9.12 -7.54 -0.51
CA PRO A 50 -7.93 -7.57 0.34
C PRO A 50 -6.67 -7.24 -0.47
N GLY A 51 -5.77 -6.45 0.12
CA GLY A 51 -4.56 -5.96 -0.54
C GLY A 51 -4.73 -4.74 -1.46
N THR A 52 -5.95 -4.43 -1.95
CA THR A 52 -6.15 -3.29 -2.86
C THR A 52 -5.86 -1.95 -2.18
N ILE A 53 -6.29 -1.79 -0.93
CA ILE A 53 -6.03 -0.57 -0.16
C ILE A 53 -4.56 -0.52 0.27
N ALA A 54 -4.00 -1.64 0.75
CA ALA A 54 -2.60 -1.73 1.15
C ALA A 54 -1.65 -1.34 0.01
N LEU A 55 -1.88 -1.83 -1.22
CA LEU A 55 -1.07 -1.45 -2.38
C LEU A 55 -1.19 0.05 -2.74
N ARG A 56 -2.35 0.66 -2.49
CA ARG A 56 -2.55 2.09 -2.68
C ARG A 56 -1.81 2.90 -1.62
N GLU A 57 -1.86 2.45 -0.37
CA GLU A 57 -1.15 3.06 0.75
C GLU A 57 0.37 2.96 0.56
N ILE A 58 0.89 1.80 0.18
CA ILE A 58 2.32 1.61 -0.13
C ILE A 58 2.78 2.63 -1.18
N ARG A 59 2.07 2.73 -2.31
CA ARG A 59 2.43 3.70 -3.37
C ARG A 59 2.36 5.15 -2.89
N ARG A 60 1.34 5.48 -2.07
CA ARG A 60 1.20 6.81 -1.50
C ARG A 60 2.39 7.14 -0.58
N TYR A 61 2.71 6.26 0.36
CA TYR A 61 3.75 6.50 1.36
C TYR A 61 5.17 6.45 0.76
N GLN A 62 5.39 5.68 -0.30
CA GLN A 62 6.65 5.69 -1.04
C GLN A 62 6.85 6.96 -1.90
N GLN A 63 5.77 7.68 -2.22
CA GLN A 63 5.84 8.93 -2.98
C GLN A 63 5.97 10.17 -2.08
N SER A 64 5.46 10.10 -0.85
CA SER A 64 5.53 11.19 0.13
C SER A 64 6.77 11.10 1.00
N THR A 65 7.17 12.22 1.60
CA THR A 65 8.26 12.31 2.59
C THR A 65 7.77 12.86 3.93
N ASP A 66 6.46 12.79 4.19
CA ASP A 66 5.87 13.28 5.44
C ASP A 66 6.20 12.31 6.58
N LEU A 67 6.44 12.87 7.78
CA LEU A 67 6.58 12.08 9.01
C LEU A 67 5.25 11.40 9.35
N LEU A 68 5.30 10.10 9.63
CA LEU A 68 4.14 9.25 9.86
C LEU A 68 3.81 9.09 11.35
N ILE A 69 4.79 9.26 12.23
CA ILE A 69 4.58 9.20 13.68
C ILE A 69 4.04 10.55 14.18
N LEU A 70 3.05 10.51 15.08
CA LEU A 70 2.51 11.72 15.68
C LEU A 70 3.57 12.43 16.53
N LYS A 71 3.80 13.71 16.25
CA LYS A 71 4.86 14.53 16.88
C LYS A 71 4.77 14.59 18.40
N LEU A 72 3.58 14.81 18.98
CA LEU A 72 3.42 14.99 20.43
C LEU A 72 3.67 13.69 21.23
N PRO A 73 3.09 12.52 20.86
CA PRO A 73 3.45 11.26 21.48
C PRO A 73 4.94 10.94 21.38
N PHE A 74 5.55 11.14 20.20
CA PHE A 74 6.99 10.92 20.02
C PHE A 74 7.83 11.82 20.93
N ALA A 75 7.50 13.11 21.01
CA ALA A 75 8.19 14.05 21.88
C ALA A 75 8.07 13.70 23.37
N ARG A 76 6.93 13.14 23.81
CA ARG A 76 6.76 12.65 25.19
C ARG A 76 7.65 11.43 25.45
N LEU A 77 7.66 10.47 24.53
CA LEU A 77 8.50 9.27 24.61
C LEU A 77 10.00 9.62 24.69
N VAL A 78 10.46 10.56 23.85
CA VAL A 78 11.87 11.01 23.88
C VAL A 78 12.23 11.59 25.25
N ARG A 79 11.35 12.39 25.85
CA ARG A 79 11.58 12.98 27.17
C ARG A 79 11.57 11.93 28.27
N GLU A 80 10.65 10.97 28.21
CA GLU A 80 10.58 9.83 29.13
C GLU A 80 11.88 9.02 29.12
N ILE A 81 12.34 8.61 27.94
CA ILE A 81 13.62 7.87 27.79
C ILE A 81 14.80 8.70 28.30
N ALA A 82 14.82 10.01 28.04
CA ALA A 82 15.89 10.86 28.52
C ALA A 82 15.95 10.95 30.06
N LEU A 83 14.80 10.88 30.74
CA LEU A 83 14.75 10.83 32.20
C LEU A 83 15.30 9.53 32.76
N ASP A 84 15.07 8.41 32.06
CA ASP A 84 15.54 7.08 32.48
C ASP A 84 17.05 6.88 32.24
N VAL A 85 17.58 7.46 31.17
CA VAL A 85 18.97 7.26 30.75
C VAL A 85 19.93 8.25 31.42
N LEU A 86 19.49 9.47 31.71
CA LEU A 86 20.35 10.52 32.26
C LEU A 86 20.36 10.54 33.79
N PRO A 87 21.49 10.88 34.43
CA PRO A 87 21.53 11.09 35.88
C PRO A 87 20.49 12.13 36.32
N ALA A 88 19.82 11.90 37.45
CA ALA A 88 18.68 12.71 37.91
C ALA A 88 18.93 14.23 37.94
N ARG A 89 20.17 14.66 38.22
CA ARG A 89 20.56 16.08 38.24
C ARG A 89 20.63 16.70 36.84
N ALA A 90 21.03 15.93 35.83
CA ALA A 90 21.11 16.40 34.44
C ALA A 90 19.76 16.30 33.72
N ALA A 91 18.92 15.34 34.11
CA ALA A 91 17.65 15.08 33.45
C ALA A 91 16.57 16.13 33.76
N GLN A 92 16.54 16.67 34.99
CA GLN A 92 15.55 17.66 35.42
C GLN A 92 15.71 19.03 34.73
N ASP A 93 16.95 19.39 34.37
CA ASP A 93 17.26 20.66 33.70
C ASP A 93 17.32 20.54 32.16
N LEU A 94 17.09 19.34 31.61
CA LEU A 94 17.21 19.10 30.18
C LEU A 94 16.08 19.80 29.39
N ARG A 95 16.48 20.81 28.61
CA ARG A 95 15.61 21.50 27.66
C ARG A 95 15.82 20.96 26.25
N TRP A 96 14.72 20.74 25.55
CA TRP A 96 14.73 20.23 24.17
C TRP A 96 14.43 21.33 23.17
N GLN A 97 15.28 21.47 22.17
CA GLN A 97 14.98 22.26 20.98
C GLN A 97 13.95 21.52 20.12
N SER A 98 13.04 22.27 19.48
CA SER A 98 12.05 21.70 18.56
C SER A 98 12.71 20.94 17.40
N GLN A 99 13.77 21.50 16.83
CA GLN A 99 14.55 20.89 15.74
C GLN A 99 15.27 19.61 16.17
N ALA A 100 15.72 19.51 17.43
CA ALA A 100 16.35 18.29 17.94
C ALA A 100 15.34 17.13 18.01
N ILE A 101 14.12 17.39 18.50
CA ILE A 101 13.05 16.39 18.51
C ILE A 101 12.67 15.96 17.10
N GLN A 102 12.61 16.92 16.15
CA GLN A 102 12.33 16.62 14.76
C GLN A 102 13.42 15.74 14.12
N ALA A 103 14.70 16.07 14.35
CA ALA A 103 15.82 15.26 13.84
C ALA A 103 15.82 13.84 14.42
N LEU A 104 15.52 13.68 15.71
CA LEU A 104 15.35 12.36 16.32
C LEU A 104 14.21 11.58 15.67
N GLN A 105 13.10 12.25 15.36
CA GLN A 105 11.97 11.62 14.69
C GLN A 105 12.32 11.18 13.27
N GLU A 106 12.94 12.05 12.48
CA GLU A 106 13.40 11.76 11.12
C GLU A 106 14.34 10.54 11.11
N ALA A 107 15.34 10.52 11.99
CA ALA A 107 16.27 9.39 12.11
C ALA A 107 15.57 8.09 12.53
N SER A 108 14.63 8.17 13.48
CA SER A 108 13.90 7.00 13.98
C SER A 108 12.99 6.40 12.92
N GLU A 109 12.23 7.23 12.21
CA GLU A 109 11.35 6.78 11.12
C GLU A 109 12.16 6.20 9.96
N ALA A 110 13.24 6.86 9.57
CA ALA A 110 14.14 6.34 8.54
C ALA A 110 14.71 4.96 8.93
N PHE A 111 15.17 4.80 10.18
CA PHE A 111 15.66 3.51 10.67
C PHE A 111 14.59 2.41 10.58
N LEU A 112 13.37 2.70 11.04
CA LEU A 112 12.26 1.75 11.02
C LEU A 112 11.85 1.35 9.59
N VAL A 113 11.81 2.30 8.65
CA VAL A 113 11.49 2.00 7.24
C VAL A 113 12.51 1.03 6.65
N HIS A 114 13.81 1.32 6.79
CA HIS A 114 14.87 0.43 6.29
C HIS A 114 14.82 -0.95 6.98
N LEU A 115 14.52 -1.01 8.28
CA LEU A 115 14.38 -2.28 8.98
C LEU A 115 13.17 -3.08 8.45
N PHE A 116 12.06 -2.42 8.13
CA PHE A 116 10.88 -3.08 7.55
C PHE A 116 11.12 -3.56 6.11
N GLU A 117 11.94 -2.86 5.33
CA GLU A 117 12.36 -3.35 4.00
C GLU A 117 13.10 -4.69 4.11
N ASP A 118 14.09 -4.79 4.99
CA ASP A 118 14.83 -6.04 5.22
C ASP A 118 13.94 -7.14 5.82
N THR A 119 13.06 -6.77 6.75
CA THR A 119 12.08 -7.68 7.33
C THR A 119 11.16 -8.24 6.25
N ASN A 120 10.75 -7.42 5.29
CA ASN A 120 9.92 -7.84 4.16
C ASN A 120 10.68 -8.81 3.23
N LEU A 121 11.98 -8.57 2.98
CA LEU A 121 12.82 -9.52 2.25
C LEU A 121 12.91 -10.88 2.96
N CYS A 122 13.03 -10.89 4.30
CA CYS A 122 13.02 -12.11 5.09
C CYS A 122 11.68 -12.87 4.99
N ALA A 123 10.55 -12.16 5.01
CA ALA A 123 9.23 -12.75 4.85
C ALA A 123 9.05 -13.37 3.45
N ILE A 124 9.48 -12.67 2.40
CA ILE A 124 9.45 -13.14 1.01
C ILE A 124 10.34 -14.38 0.84
N HIS A 125 11.55 -14.37 1.42
CA HIS A 125 12.44 -15.53 1.41
C HIS A 125 11.78 -16.77 2.03
N ALA A 126 10.96 -16.59 3.07
CA ALA A 126 10.16 -17.63 3.69
C ALA A 126 8.80 -17.91 2.99
N LYS A 127 8.60 -17.44 1.75
CA LYS A 127 7.38 -17.61 0.93
C LYS A 127 6.10 -17.06 1.57
N ARG A 128 6.21 -15.98 2.37
CA ARG A 128 5.08 -15.29 3.00
C ARG A 128 4.95 -13.86 2.48
N VAL A 129 3.75 -13.31 2.64
CA VAL A 129 3.43 -11.88 2.35
C VAL A 129 3.23 -11.09 3.64
N THR A 130 3.00 -11.77 4.77
CA THR A 130 2.83 -11.15 6.09
C THR A 130 4.12 -11.26 6.88
N ILE A 131 4.65 -10.11 7.29
CA ILE A 131 5.82 -10.02 8.18
C ILE A 131 5.47 -10.52 9.60
N MET A 132 6.45 -11.11 10.27
CA MET A 132 6.33 -11.66 11.61
C MET A 132 7.50 -11.20 12.49
N GLN A 133 7.37 -11.34 13.82
CA GLN A 133 8.42 -10.96 14.76
C GLN A 133 9.76 -11.65 14.48
N LYS A 134 9.75 -12.92 14.05
CA LYS A 134 10.95 -13.66 13.65
C LYS A 134 11.69 -13.05 12.47
N ASP A 135 10.98 -12.38 11.55
CA ASP A 135 11.58 -11.72 10.40
C ASP A 135 12.35 -10.47 10.84
N ILE A 136 11.78 -9.72 11.80
CA ILE A 136 12.43 -8.55 12.40
C ILE A 136 13.66 -8.97 13.20
N GLN A 137 13.54 -10.00 14.02
CA GLN A 137 14.65 -10.54 14.81
C GLN A 137 15.79 -11.01 13.90
N LEU A 138 15.47 -11.71 12.81
CA LEU A 138 16.47 -12.14 11.83
C LEU A 138 17.14 -10.95 11.14
N ALA A 139 16.37 -9.97 10.66
CA ALA A 139 16.90 -8.77 10.02
C ALA A 139 17.85 -8.00 10.97
N ARG A 140 17.44 -7.78 12.22
CA ARG A 140 18.30 -7.16 13.25
C ARG A 140 19.57 -7.96 13.51
N ARG A 141 19.47 -9.29 13.56
CA ARG A 141 20.62 -10.16 13.79
C ARG A 141 21.65 -10.09 12.67
N ILE A 142 21.19 -10.06 11.41
CA ILE A 142 22.05 -9.99 10.22
C ILE A 142 22.72 -8.62 10.10
N ARG A 143 21.99 -7.53 10.38
CA ARG A 143 22.56 -6.16 10.39
C ARG A 143 23.65 -5.96 11.46
N GLY A 144 23.72 -6.84 12.46
CA GLY A 144 24.73 -6.80 13.51
C GLY A 144 24.54 -5.67 14.52
N ALA A 145 25.57 -5.47 15.36
CA ALA A 145 25.54 -4.50 16.45
C ALA A 145 25.24 -3.07 15.98
N TRP A 146 25.85 -2.68 14.86
CA TRP A 146 25.84 -1.31 14.35
C TRP A 146 24.60 -0.94 13.54
N GLY A 147 23.93 -1.91 12.92
CA GLY A 147 22.78 -1.64 12.04
C GLY A 147 21.44 -2.20 12.54
N GLY A 148 21.46 -3.10 13.53
CA GLY A 148 20.25 -3.83 13.94
C GLY A 148 20.00 -3.91 15.43
N LEU A 149 21.04 -3.91 16.29
CA LEU A 149 20.84 -4.15 17.71
C LEU A 149 20.61 -2.89 18.54
N GLY A 150 21.09 -1.72 18.10
CA GLY A 150 20.98 -0.48 18.88
C GLY A 150 22.00 -0.44 19.99
#